data_AF-A0A7K2QKW2-F1
#
_entry.id   AF-A0A7K2QKW2-F1
#
_cell.length_a   1.000
_cell.length_b   1.000
_cell.length_c   1.000
_cell.angle_alpha   90.00
_cell.angle_beta   90.00
_cell.angle_gamma   90.00
#
_symmetry.space_group_name_H-M   'P 1'
#
loop_
_entity.id
_entity.type
_entity.pdbx_description
1 polymer ?
#
loop_
_entity_poly.entity_id
_entity_poly.type
_entity_poly.pdbx_seq_one_letter_code
_entity_poly.pdbx_strand_id
1 'polypeptide(L)'
;VAPAAGGAVTPADAADAARLVAFGLQPKLLPARDAEYAELLRRYREEPAFGRLADAVATGLGLVVLEVSPRAGMAVAAGEDS
;
A
#
# COMPACT_ATOMS: atom_id res chain seq x y z
N VAL A 1 16.18 18.27 16.16
CA VAL A 1 15.43 17.09 15.68
C VAL A 1 16.36 16.28 14.79
N ALA A 2 16.63 15.01 15.10
CA ALA A 2 17.51 14.18 14.27
C ALA A 2 16.74 13.74 13.01
N PRO A 3 17.36 13.70 11.81
CA PRO A 3 16.71 13.13 10.64
C PRO A 3 16.53 11.63 10.91
N ALA A 4 15.29 11.15 10.89
CA ALA A 4 15.00 9.72 10.88
C ALA A 4 15.80 9.10 9.72
N ALA A 5 16.64 8.12 10.03
CA ALA A 5 17.41 7.40 9.04
C ALA A 5 16.44 6.76 8.04
N GLY A 6 16.27 7.40 6.89
CA GLY A 6 15.58 6.80 5.76
C GLY A 6 16.43 5.64 5.27
N GLY A 7 16.15 4.45 5.77
CA GLY A 7 16.73 3.22 5.22
C GLY A 7 16.52 3.21 3.72
N ALA A 8 17.57 2.88 2.98
CA ALA A 8 17.50 2.81 1.53
C ALA A 8 16.34 1.89 1.13
N VAL A 9 15.44 2.39 0.28
CA VAL A 9 14.35 1.60 -0.29
C VAL A 9 14.97 0.42 -1.03
N THR A 10 14.57 -0.79 -0.66
CA THR A 10 15.07 -2.02 -1.27
C THR A 10 14.11 -2.51 -2.36
N PRO A 11 14.56 -3.35 -3.30
CA PRO A 11 13.65 -4.00 -4.24
C PRO A 11 12.58 -4.86 -3.56
N ALA A 12 12.85 -5.36 -2.35
CA ALA A 12 11.84 -6.09 -1.56
C ALA A 12 10.70 -5.16 -1.13
N ASP A 13 11.02 -3.94 -0.69
CA ASP A 13 10.00 -2.94 -0.33
C ASP A 13 9.08 -2.61 -1.52
N ALA A 14 9.65 -2.53 -2.73
CA ALA A 14 8.86 -2.31 -3.94
C ALA A 14 7.93 -3.49 -4.26
N ALA A 15 8.40 -4.72 -4.06
CA ALA A 15 7.58 -5.92 -4.25
C ALA A 15 6.43 -5.98 -3.24
N ASP A 16 6.70 -5.67 -1.97
CA ASP A 16 5.72 -5.59 -0.89
C ASP A 16 4.67 -4.50 -1.15
N ALA A 17 5.10 -3.32 -1.60
CA ALA A 17 4.22 -2.21 -1.96
C ALA A 17 3.29 -2.57 -3.14
N ALA A 18 3.83 -3.20 -4.17
CA ALA A 18 3.03 -3.69 -5.30
C ALA A 18 2.04 -4.78 -4.86
N ARG A 19 2.43 -5.65 -3.93
CA ARG A 19 1.54 -6.69 -3.39
C ARG A 19 0.40 -6.10 -2.56
N LEU A 20 0.66 -5.05 -1.78
CA LEU A 20 -0.39 -4.31 -1.08
C LEU A 20 -1.41 -3.70 -2.06
N VAL A 21 -0.95 -3.07 -3.14
CA VAL A 21 -1.83 -2.52 -4.19
C VAL A 21 -2.62 -3.63 -4.88
N ALA A 22 -2.01 -4.79 -5.15
CA ALA A 22 -2.69 -5.94 -5.72
C ALA A 22 -3.81 -6.47 -4.79
N PHE A 23 -3.59 -6.51 -3.48
CA PHE A 23 -4.63 -6.85 -2.51
C PHE A 23 -5.79 -5.85 -2.52
N GLY A 24 -5.50 -4.55 -2.70
CA GLY A 24 -6.54 -3.52 -2.81
C GLY A 24 -7.41 -3.63 -4.07
N LEU A 25 -6.91 -4.30 -5.13
CA LEU A 25 -7.67 -4.61 -6.34
C LEU A 25 -8.58 -5.84 -6.19
N GLN A 26 -8.52 -6.56 -5.06
CA GLN A 26 -9.31 -7.75 -4.80
C GLN A 26 -10.51 -7.43 -3.89
N PRO A 27 -11.69 -7.10 -4.43
CA PRO A 27 -12.83 -6.57 -3.65
C PRO A 27 -13.42 -7.54 -2.61
N LYS A 28 -13.03 -8.82 -2.63
CA LYS A 28 -13.51 -9.86 -1.72
C LYS A 28 -12.47 -10.29 -0.67
N LEU A 29 -11.25 -9.79 -0.77
CA LEU A 29 -10.17 -10.12 0.15
C LEU A 29 -10.14 -9.10 1.28
N LEU A 30 -10.30 -9.56 2.51
CA LEU A 30 -10.25 -8.73 3.70
C LEU A 30 -8.91 -8.93 4.39
N PRO A 31 -8.31 -7.89 5.00
CA PRO A 31 -7.09 -8.06 5.80
C PRO A 31 -7.29 -9.04 6.97
N ALA A 32 -8.51 -9.20 7.48
CA ALA A 32 -8.83 -10.21 8.49
C ALA A 32 -8.75 -11.67 7.97
N ARG A 33 -8.73 -11.88 6.65
CA ARG A 33 -8.65 -13.20 6.01
C ARG A 33 -7.25 -13.56 5.54
N ASP A 34 -6.34 -12.59 5.50
CA ASP A 34 -4.99 -12.78 4.99
C ASP A 34 -3.98 -12.04 5.89
N ALA A 35 -3.08 -12.80 6.52
CA ALA A 35 -2.13 -12.27 7.48
C ALA A 35 -1.07 -11.37 6.81
N GLU A 36 -0.67 -11.67 5.58
CA GLU A 36 0.30 -10.88 4.82
C GLU A 36 -0.31 -9.51 4.47
N TYR A 37 -1.57 -9.49 4.03
CA TYR A 37 -2.28 -8.24 3.79
C TYR A 37 -2.41 -7.40 5.07
N ALA A 38 -2.77 -8.00 6.21
CA ALA A 38 -2.84 -7.28 7.48
C ALA A 38 -1.49 -6.67 7.89
N GLU A 39 -0.39 -7.40 7.69
CA GLU A 39 0.96 -6.92 8.01
C GLU A 39 1.42 -5.78 7.09
N LEU A 40 1.20 -5.90 5.78
CA LEU A 40 1.51 -4.84 4.82
C LEU A 40 0.67 -3.57 5.07
N LEU A 41 -0.60 -3.73 5.46
CA LEU A 41 -1.48 -2.61 5.80
C LEU A 41 -1.03 -1.91 7.09
N ARG A 42 -0.58 -2.68 8.08
CA ARG A 42 0.03 -2.13 9.30
C ARG A 42 1.31 -1.35 8.93
N ARG A 43 2.18 -1.95 8.12
CA ARG A 43 3.43 -1.34 7.64
C ARG A 43 3.19 -0.03 6.90
N TYR A 44 2.20 0.01 6.02
CA TYR A 44 1.77 1.23 5.31
C TYR A 44 1.42 2.38 6.25
N ARG A 45 0.81 2.09 7.41
CA ARG A 45 0.42 3.11 8.38
C ARG A 45 1.57 3.55 9.29
N GLU A 46 2.46 2.64 9.62
CA GLU A 46 3.55 2.89 10.58
C GLU A 46 4.83 3.40 9.90
N GLU A 47 5.08 3.03 8.64
CA GLU A 47 6.27 3.40 7.88
C GLU A 47 5.90 4.38 6.74
N PRO A 48 6.07 5.71 6.93
CA PRO A 48 5.69 6.70 5.93
C PRO A 48 6.52 6.62 4.62
N ALA A 49 7.71 6.00 4.66
CA ALA A 49 8.49 5.71 3.46
C ALA A 49 7.83 4.62 2.60
N PHE A 50 7.35 3.54 3.23
CA PHE A 50 6.62 2.47 2.56
C PHE A 50 5.26 2.96 2.04
N GLY A 51 4.57 3.80 2.81
CA GLY A 51 3.32 4.43 2.39
C GLY A 51 3.47 5.23 1.08
N ARG A 52 4.53 6.04 0.96
CA ARG A 52 4.84 6.78 -0.28
C ARG A 52 5.18 5.86 -1.45
N LEU A 53 5.80 4.71 -1.19
CA LEU A 53 6.15 3.75 -2.23
C LEU A 53 4.89 3.07 -2.80
N ALA A 54 3.97 2.64 -1.94
CA ALA A 54 2.70 2.04 -2.37
C ALA A 54 1.81 3.04 -3.13
N ASP A 55 1.78 4.30 -2.70
CA ASP A 55 1.10 5.38 -3.42
C ASP A 55 1.71 5.63 -4.82
N ALA A 56 3.03 5.65 -4.93
CA ALA A 56 3.72 5.77 -6.22
C ALA A 56 3.45 4.57 -7.14
N VAL A 57 3.37 3.35 -6.60
CA VAL A 57 3.00 2.16 -7.38
C VAL A 57 1.55 2.24 -7.88
N ALA A 58 0.60 2.62 -7.01
CA ALA A 58 -0.80 2.80 -7.41
C ALA A 58 -0.93 3.87 -8.51
N THR A 59 -0.28 5.03 -8.30
CA THR A 59 -0.26 6.12 -9.28
C THR A 59 0.35 5.67 -10.62
N GLY A 60 1.45 4.91 -10.60
CA GLY A 60 2.08 4.37 -11.81
C GLY A 60 1.21 3.38 -12.58
N LEU A 61 0.23 2.77 -11.91
CA LEU A 61 -0.77 1.88 -12.52
C LEU A 61 -2.04 2.63 -12.99
N GLY A 62 -2.09 3.97 -12.84
CA GLY A 62 -3.29 4.76 -13.10
C GLY A 62 -4.39 4.54 -12.05
N LEU A 63 -4.02 4.09 -10.84
CA LEU A 63 -4.93 3.82 -9.74
C LEU A 63 -4.88 4.94 -8.71
N VAL A 64 -6.03 5.27 -8.13
CA VAL A 64 -6.17 6.15 -6.97
C VAL A 64 -6.55 5.33 -5.75
N VAL A 65 -5.86 5.55 -4.63
CA VAL A 65 -6.22 4.96 -3.33
C VAL A 65 -7.39 5.75 -2.75
N LEU A 66 -8.59 5.17 -2.75
CA LEU A 66 -9.81 5.81 -2.30
C LEU A 66 -9.99 5.76 -0.78
N GLU A 67 -9.61 4.65 -0.17
CA GLU A 67 -9.75 4.43 1.27
C GLU A 67 -8.67 3.47 1.78
N VAL A 68 -8.15 3.70 2.99
CA VAL A 68 -7.27 2.76 3.69
C VAL A 68 -7.76 2.61 5.13
N SER A 69 -8.53 1.57 5.40
CA SER A 69 -9.11 1.29 6.72
C SER A 69 -8.63 -0.05 7.28
N PRO A 70 -8.31 -0.14 8.59
CA PRO A 70 -7.88 -1.41 9.19
C PRO A 70 -8.98 -2.49 9.18
N ARG A 71 -10.25 -2.09 9.03
CA ARG A 71 -11.41 -2.98 9.02
C ARG A 71 -11.86 -3.38 7.60
N ALA A 72 -11.64 -2.52 6.61
CA ALA A 72 -12.08 -2.72 5.22
C ALA A 72 -10.94 -3.07 4.26
N GLY A 73 -9.69 -2.74 4.61
CA GLY A 73 -8.52 -2.85 3.73
C GLY A 73 -8.19 -1.54 3.01
N MET A 74 -7.30 -1.63 2.03
CA MET A 74 -7.05 -0.62 1.00
C MET A 74 -8.04 -0.81 -0.14
N ALA A 75 -8.75 0.25 -0.53
CA ALA A 75 -9.59 0.30 -1.72
C ALA A 75 -8.90 1.18 -2.77
N VAL A 76 -8.63 0.61 -3.95
CA VAL A 76 -8.08 1.31 -5.11
C VAL A 76 -9.08 1.30 -6.26
N ALA A 77 -9.16 2.39 -7.00
CA ALA A 77 -9.97 2.51 -8.21
C ALA A 77 -9.15 3.08 -9.35
N ALA A 78 -9.59 2.87 -10.60
CA ALA A 78 -9.00 3.56 -11.75
C ALA A 78 -9.18 5.08 -11.59
N GLY A 79 -8.13 5.84 -11.84
CA GLY A 79 -8.21 7.29 -11.98
C GLY A 79 -8.86 7.64 -13.31
N GLU A 80 -9.88 8.49 -13.29
CA GLU A 80 -10.70 8.87 -14.46
C GLU A 80 -9.98 9.81 -15.45
N ASP A 81 -8.65 9.83 -15.48
CA ASP A 81 -7.84 10.58 -16.45
C ASP A 81 -6.97 9.58 -17.24
N SER A 82 -7.54 9.02 -18.31
CA SER A 82 -6.82 8.25 -19.33
C SER A 82 -7.17 8.70 -20.74
#